data_AF-A0A7C5B7W1-F1
#
_entry.id   AF-A0A7C5B7W1-F1
#
_cell.length_a   1.000
_cell.length_b   1.000
_cell.length_c   1.000
_cell.angle_alpha   90.00
_cell.angle_beta   90.00
_cell.angle_gamma   90.00
#
_symmetry.space_group_name_H-M   'P 1'
#
loop_
_entity.id
_entity.type
_entity.pdbx_description
1 polymer ?
#
loop_
_entity_poly.entity_id
_entity_poly.type
_entity_poly.pdbx_seq_one_letter_code
_entity_poly.pdbx_strand_id
1 'polypeptide(L)'
;NGDGYDDVIIGAYGYSSYKGKAYLYLGSASGLSTSSAWTAVGEPAFRSFGSSVASAGDVNGDGYEDVIIGAFAYNSNTGKAYLYA
;
A
#
# COMPACT_ATOMS: atom_id res chain seq x y z
N ASN A 1 -9.29 -8.78 3.60
CA ASN A 1 -10.77 -8.54 3.78
C ASN A 1 -11.45 -9.57 4.72
N GLY A 2 -10.70 -10.41 5.45
CA GLY A 2 -11.25 -11.41 6.36
C GLY A 2 -11.84 -12.66 5.70
N ASP A 3 -11.56 -12.92 4.41
CA ASP A 3 -12.11 -14.08 3.70
C ASP A 3 -11.29 -15.38 3.82
N GLY A 4 -10.16 -15.33 4.55
CA GLY A 4 -9.26 -16.47 4.78
C GLY A 4 -8.19 -16.68 3.71
N TYR A 5 -8.08 -15.77 2.74
CA TYR A 5 -6.99 -15.75 1.76
C TYR A 5 -6.08 -14.53 1.96
N ASP A 6 -4.79 -14.71 1.74
CA ASP A 6 -3.83 -13.61 1.78
C ASP A 6 -4.06 -12.65 0.60
N ASP A 7 -4.15 -11.36 0.91
CA ASP A 7 -4.22 -10.27 -0.05
C ASP A 7 -2.82 -9.72 -0.37
N VAL A 8 -2.64 -9.03 -1.51
CA VAL A 8 -1.33 -8.52 -1.94
C VAL A 8 -1.34 -7.01 -2.11
N ILE A 9 -0.42 -6.33 -1.42
CA ILE A 9 -0.11 -4.92 -1.59
C ILE A 9 1.12 -4.74 -2.51
N ILE A 10 1.00 -3.89 -3.53
CA ILE A 10 2.07 -3.60 -4.49
C ILE A 10 2.38 -2.11 -4.50
N GLY A 11 3.64 -1.77 -4.25
CA GLY A 11 4.16 -0.42 -4.41
C GLY A 11 4.62 -0.14 -5.85
N ALA A 12 4.27 1.05 -6.36
CA ALA A 12 4.63 1.53 -7.69
C ALA A 12 5.20 2.96 -7.60
N TYR A 13 6.31 3.10 -6.89
CA TYR A 13 6.90 4.41 -6.57
C TYR A 13 7.31 5.24 -7.79
N GLY A 14 7.56 4.62 -8.95
CA GLY A 14 7.88 5.32 -10.20
C GLY A 14 6.70 6.03 -10.88
N TYR A 15 5.47 5.84 -10.40
CA TYR A 15 4.27 6.43 -11.00
C TYR A 15 4.33 7.97 -11.02
N SER A 16 4.00 8.58 -12.18
CA SER A 16 3.84 10.03 -12.38
C SER A 16 4.99 10.85 -11.76
N SER A 17 6.19 10.73 -12.33
CA SER A 17 7.38 11.48 -11.88
C SER A 17 7.70 11.28 -10.38
N TYR A 18 7.62 10.03 -9.93
CA TYR A 18 7.82 9.61 -8.54
C TYR A 18 6.78 10.11 -7.54
N LYS A 19 5.62 10.59 -7.99
CA LYS A 19 4.46 10.81 -7.11
C LYS A 19 4.06 9.52 -6.39
N GLY A 20 4.30 8.38 -7.04
CA GLY A 20 4.14 7.07 -6.44
C GLY A 20 2.68 6.65 -6.33
N LYS A 21 2.49 5.33 -6.20
CA LYS A 21 1.18 4.70 -6.15
C LYS A 21 1.27 3.36 -5.43
N ALA A 22 0.16 2.90 -4.88
CA ALA A 22 0.04 1.56 -4.32
C ALA A 22 -1.29 0.92 -4.75
N TYR A 23 -1.29 -0.40 -4.84
CA TYR A 23 -2.43 -1.20 -5.27
C TYR A 23 -2.64 -2.38 -4.31
N LEU A 24 -3.88 -2.61 -3.90
CA LEU A 24 -4.30 -3.81 -3.20
C LEU A 24 -5.01 -4.74 -4.17
N TYR A 25 -4.59 -6.00 -4.23
CA TYR A 25 -5.22 -7.06 -4.99
C TYR A 25 -5.69 -8.15 -4.03
N LEU A 26 -6.95 -8.56 -4.18
CA LEU A 26 -7.52 -9.58 -3.31
C LEU A 26 -7.06 -10.98 -3.71
N GLY A 27 -6.71 -11.78 -2.71
CA GLY A 27 -6.52 -13.22 -2.85
C GLY A 27 -7.85 -13.95 -2.96
N SER A 28 -7.82 -15.18 -3.46
CA SER A 28 -8.98 -16.07 -3.48
C SER A 28 -8.57 -17.52 -3.72
N ALA A 29 -9.52 -18.45 -3.63
CA ALA A 29 -9.35 -19.84 -4.05
C ALA A 29 -8.89 -19.98 -5.52
N SER A 30 -9.25 -19.01 -6.37
CA SER A 30 -8.87 -18.97 -7.78
C SER A 30 -7.52 -18.27 -8.03
N GLY A 31 -6.83 -17.86 -6.97
CA GLY A 31 -5.62 -17.06 -7.02
C GLY A 31 -5.89 -15.55 -6.90
N LEU A 32 -4.89 -14.76 -7.26
CA LEU A 32 -4.90 -13.31 -7.14
C LEU A 32 -5.83 -12.65 -8.17
N SER A 33 -6.64 -11.68 -7.74
CA SER A 33 -7.46 -10.85 -8.63
C SER A 33 -6.62 -10.14 -9.69
N THR A 34 -7.14 -10.00 -10.91
CA THR A 34 -6.51 -9.21 -11.98
C THR A 34 -6.83 -7.72 -11.89
N SER A 35 -7.82 -7.35 -11.07
CA SER A 35 -8.20 -5.97 -10.81
C SER A 35 -7.86 -5.59 -9.38
N SER A 36 -7.27 -4.40 -9.19
CA SER A 36 -6.98 -3.89 -7.86
C SER A 36 -8.30 -3.56 -7.16
N ALA A 37 -8.51 -4.08 -5.95
CA ALA A 37 -9.65 -3.74 -5.11
C ALA A 37 -9.52 -2.34 -4.49
N TRP A 38 -8.29 -1.87 -4.27
CA TRP A 38 -8.02 -0.54 -3.78
C TRP A 38 -6.76 0.05 -4.39
N THR A 39 -6.68 1.37 -4.40
CA THR A 39 -5.55 2.13 -4.93
C THR A 39 -5.36 3.43 -4.16
N ALA A 40 -4.12 3.74 -3.81
CA ALA A 40 -3.72 5.06 -3.32
C ALA A 40 -2.64 5.67 -4.22
N VAL A 41 -2.75 6.97 -4.44
CA VAL A 41 -1.75 7.76 -5.17
C VAL A 41 -1.08 8.71 -4.17
N GLY A 42 0.24 8.82 -4.21
CA GLY A 42 0.94 9.79 -3.37
C GLY A 42 0.59 11.24 -3.75
N GLU A 43 0.87 12.20 -2.87
CA GLU A 43 0.70 13.63 -3.13
C GLU A 43 1.93 14.20 -3.86
N PRO A 44 1.86 15.42 -4.42
CA PRO A 44 2.99 16.03 -5.13
C PRO A 44 4.28 16.15 -4.30
N ALA A 45 4.17 16.32 -2.98
CA ALA A 45 5.32 16.35 -2.06
C ALA A 45 5.84 14.95 -1.67
N PHE A 46 5.10 13.89 -2.00
CA PHE A 46 5.34 12.50 -1.55
C PHE A 46 6.18 11.74 -2.57
N ARG A 47 7.38 12.25 -2.84
CA ARG A 47 8.32 11.52 -3.68
C ARG A 47 8.54 10.11 -3.12
N SER A 48 8.41 9.13 -3.99
CA SER A 48 8.63 7.71 -3.72
C SER A 48 7.56 7.03 -2.83
N PHE A 49 6.31 7.52 -2.81
CA PHE A 49 5.21 6.76 -2.19
C PHE A 49 5.06 5.36 -2.81
N GLY A 50 4.97 4.32 -1.99
CA GLY A 50 4.97 2.94 -2.48
C GLY A 50 6.38 2.43 -2.82
N SER A 51 7.43 3.00 -2.21
CA SER A 51 8.81 2.51 -2.33
C SER A 51 9.04 1.27 -1.48
N SER A 52 8.32 1.15 -0.37
CA SER A 52 8.17 -0.05 0.42
C SER A 52 6.72 -0.22 0.82
N VAL A 53 6.30 -1.47 0.96
CA VAL A 53 4.96 -1.86 1.42
C VAL A 53 5.10 -3.09 2.32
N ALA A 54 4.22 -3.23 3.31
CA ALA A 54 4.14 -4.41 4.17
C ALA A 54 2.74 -4.53 4.79
N SER A 55 2.39 -5.74 5.24
CA SER A 55 1.34 -5.91 6.24
C SER A 55 1.80 -5.24 7.54
N ALA A 56 0.88 -4.55 8.20
CA ALA A 56 1.11 -3.92 9.50
C ALA A 56 0.50 -4.73 10.66
N GLY A 57 -0.20 -5.84 10.35
CA GLY A 57 -1.09 -6.52 11.29
C GLY A 57 -2.36 -5.71 11.54
N ASP A 58 -3.20 -6.18 12.46
CA ASP A 58 -4.40 -5.45 12.91
C ASP A 58 -4.01 -4.41 13.97
N VAL A 59 -3.74 -3.17 13.56
CA VAL A 59 -3.27 -2.08 14.44
C VAL A 59 -4.43 -1.39 15.15
N ASN A 60 -5.61 -1.35 14.53
CA ASN A 60 -6.78 -0.67 15.09
C ASN A 60 -7.68 -1.60 15.92
N GLY A 61 -7.48 -2.92 15.86
CA GLY A 61 -8.21 -3.95 16.61
C GLY A 61 -9.58 -4.31 16.03
N ASP A 62 -9.80 -4.10 14.73
CA ASP A 62 -11.08 -4.35 14.07
C ASP A 62 -11.23 -5.76 13.48
N GLY A 63 -10.18 -6.57 13.55
CA GLY A 63 -10.14 -7.94 13.06
C GLY A 63 -9.70 -8.07 11.60
N TYR A 64 -9.25 -6.99 10.95
CA TYR A 64 -8.66 -7.01 9.61
C TYR A 64 -7.17 -6.66 9.65
N GLU A 65 -6.37 -7.23 8.73
CA GLU A 65 -4.98 -6.79 8.59
C GLU A 65 -4.90 -5.42 7.93
N ASP A 66 -4.11 -4.53 8.55
CA ASP A 66 -3.79 -3.21 8.05
C ASP A 66 -2.54 -3.26 7.16
N VAL A 67 -2.32 -2.20 6.38
CA VAL A 67 -1.14 -2.08 5.52
C VAL A 67 -0.38 -0.78 5.78
N ILE A 68 0.95 -0.89 5.68
CA ILE A 68 1.85 0.27 5.79
C ILE A 68 2.59 0.52 4.48
N ILE A 69 2.69 1.79 4.09
CA ILE A 69 3.31 2.24 2.84
C ILE A 69 4.37 3.29 3.14
N GLY A 70 5.59 3.10 2.60
CA GLY A 70 6.71 4.01 2.75
C GLY A 70 6.84 5.03 1.61
N ALA A 71 7.27 6.24 1.97
CA ALA A 71 7.71 7.30 1.06
C ALA A 71 9.04 7.88 1.56
N PHE A 72 10.16 7.18 1.28
CA PHE A 72 11.46 7.55 1.85
C PHE A 72 11.94 8.94 1.40
N ALA A 73 11.57 9.39 0.21
CA ALA A 73 12.00 10.67 -0.37
C ALA A 73 11.05 11.84 -0.04
N TYR A 74 10.08 11.62 0.86
CA TYR A 74 9.19 12.69 1.32
C TYR A 74 9.98 13.89 1.85
N ASN A 75 9.54 15.10 1.47
CA ASN A 75 10.05 16.39 1.95
C ASN A 75 11.59 16.45 2.10
N SER A 76 12.31 16.20 1.00
CA SER A 76 13.78 16.17 0.98
C SER A 76 14.40 15.07 1.86
N ASN A 77 13.87 13.85 1.74
CA ASN A 77 14.32 12.65 2.45
C ASN A 77 14.12 12.66 3.98
N THR A 78 13.20 13.47 4.50
CA THR A 78 12.77 13.28 5.90
C THR A 78 12.05 11.95 6.07
N GLY A 79 11.48 11.41 5.00
CA GLY A 79 10.71 10.18 4.99
C GLY A 79 9.31 10.36 5.57
N LYS A 80 8.40 9.47 5.18
CA LYS A 80 7.06 9.34 5.75
C LYS A 80 6.57 7.91 5.58
N ALA A 81 5.73 7.45 6.50
CA ALA A 81 4.98 6.21 6.39
C ALA A 81 3.48 6.51 6.53
N TYR A 82 2.66 5.69 5.88
CA TYR A 82 1.21 5.79 5.86
C TYR A 82 0.65 4.44 6.28
N LEU A 83 -0.18 4.44 7.34
CA LEU A 83 -0.93 3.27 7.77
C LEU A 83 -2.35 3.39 7.21
N TYR A 84 -2.86 2.30 6.66
CA TYR A 84 -4.24 2.16 6.20
C TYR A 84 -4.86 0.97 6.92
N ALA A 85 -5.93 1.23 7.66
CA ALA A 85 -6.73 0.30 8.40
C ALA A 85 -8.17 0.38 7.90
#